data_AF-A0A0N5CNH6-F1
#
_entry.id   AF-A0A0N5CNH6-F1
#
_cell.length_a   1.000
_cell.length_b   1.000
_cell.length_c   1.000
_cell.angle_alpha   90.00
_cell.angle_beta   90.00
_cell.angle_gamma   90.00
#
_symmetry.space_group_name_H-M   'P 1'
#
loop_
_entity.id
_entity.type
_entity.pdbx_description
1 polymer ?
#
loop_
_entity_poly.entity_id
_entity_poly.type
_entity_poly.pdbx_seq_one_letter_code
_entity_poly.pdbx_strand_id
1 'polypeptide(L)'
;MIINESDIILVSDNEKRESQKHESLRLSFSEESVSFKSYNAESEHFHISSQISCGSRKIGEEKERNKSRKVPSLPSVLNEFFGVYCLLSRSPKKYFKNRCYIGYTVDPNRRIRQHNAGKEFGGARKTDHRGPWDMVCIIHGFPNNVSALRFEWAWQNPKKSRRLRILNLKKRANETAFAFRLRIACHMLNSDPWRRLSLTFRWLLPDLEIPFPTDALPPPHISVERGSIIKTSTLIPQLQEEYDTIGICLLCLKSINSISELFRCFASKVCKSRFHMRCLSKHALNVNDDYKTLLFPIQGHCPKCGMSYLWGELVRDQRILLAVSEFNSSGTSSNMIPHQLIKF
;
A
#
# COMPACT_ATOMS: atom_id res chain seq x y z
N MET A 1 -33.89 -5.81 -49.63
CA MET A 1 -34.45 -6.45 -48.42
C MET A 1 -34.99 -5.34 -47.53
N ILE A 2 -36.31 -5.25 -47.46
CA ILE A 2 -37.06 -4.30 -46.64
C ILE A 2 -37.04 -4.86 -45.21
N ILE A 3 -36.58 -4.07 -44.23
CA ILE A 3 -36.59 -4.45 -42.83
C ILE A 3 -37.92 -3.92 -42.25
N ASN A 4 -38.77 -4.82 -41.76
CA ASN A 4 -40.09 -4.52 -41.21
C ASN A 4 -39.99 -3.86 -39.81
N GLU A 5 -40.87 -2.90 -39.55
CA GLU A 5 -40.99 -2.11 -38.31
C GLU A 5 -41.50 -2.90 -37.08
N SER A 6 -41.66 -4.22 -37.18
CA SER A 6 -42.14 -5.08 -36.08
C SER A 6 -41.04 -5.53 -35.10
N ASP A 7 -39.76 -5.41 -35.47
CA ASP A 7 -38.64 -5.88 -34.62
C ASP A 7 -38.08 -4.80 -33.67
N ILE A 8 -38.56 -3.56 -33.77
CA ILE A 8 -38.11 -2.43 -32.93
C ILE A 8 -38.89 -2.37 -31.60
N ILE A 9 -40.06 -3.00 -31.51
CA ILE A 9 -40.95 -2.89 -30.33
C ILE A 9 -40.62 -3.94 -29.24
N LEU A 10 -39.94 -5.04 -29.59
CA LEU A 10 -39.59 -6.10 -28.62
C LEU A 10 -38.30 -5.82 -27.82
N VAL A 11 -37.49 -4.84 -28.23
CA VAL A 11 -36.26 -4.47 -27.50
C VAL A 11 -36.55 -3.46 -26.37
N SER A 12 -37.59 -2.63 -26.52
CA SER A 12 -37.93 -1.59 -25.52
C SER A 12 -38.67 -2.08 -24.28
N ASP A 13 -39.30 -3.26 -24.33
CA ASP A 13 -40.05 -3.82 -23.19
C ASP A 13 -39.19 -4.69 -22.25
N ASN A 14 -38.03 -5.15 -22.72
CA ASN A 14 -37.11 -5.94 -21.89
C ASN A 14 -36.24 -5.05 -20.99
N GLU A 15 -35.88 -3.83 -21.45
CA GLU A 15 -35.11 -2.85 -20.66
C GLU A 15 -35.92 -2.21 -19.51
N LYS A 16 -37.26 -2.21 -19.60
CA LYS A 16 -38.16 -1.73 -18.53
C LYS A 16 -38.44 -2.77 -17.44
N ARG A 17 -38.22 -4.06 -17.69
CA ARG A 17 -38.38 -5.14 -16.69
C ARG A 17 -37.13 -5.40 -15.86
N GLU A 18 -35.94 -5.07 -16.36
CA GLU A 18 -34.69 -5.16 -15.58
C GLU A 18 -34.47 -3.96 -14.65
N SER A 19 -34.97 -2.78 -15.02
CA SER A 19 -34.88 -1.56 -14.21
C SER A 19 -35.78 -1.59 -12.95
N GLN A 20 -36.89 -2.33 -12.95
CA GLN A 20 -37.73 -2.51 -11.75
C GLN A 20 -37.25 -3.61 -10.78
N LYS A 21 -36.41 -4.56 -11.22
CA LYS A 21 -35.79 -5.56 -10.32
C LYS A 21 -34.59 -5.01 -9.54
N HIS A 22 -33.96 -3.93 -10.02
CA HIS A 22 -32.81 -3.32 -9.37
C HIS A 22 -33.18 -2.28 -8.29
N GLU A 23 -34.44 -1.85 -8.26
CA GLU A 23 -34.97 -0.88 -7.29
C GLU A 23 -35.67 -1.55 -6.09
N SER A 24 -36.15 -2.79 -6.23
CA SER A 24 -36.72 -3.59 -5.13
C SER A 24 -35.68 -4.30 -4.24
N LEU A 25 -34.40 -4.29 -4.62
CA LEU A 25 -33.29 -4.85 -3.83
C LEU A 25 -32.53 -3.79 -2.99
N ARG A 26 -32.96 -2.52 -3.03
CA ARG A 26 -32.38 -1.41 -2.26
C ARG A 26 -33.16 -1.01 -1.01
N LEU A 27 -34.24 -1.72 -0.67
CA LEU A 27 -35.11 -1.43 0.48
C LEU A 27 -35.30 -2.67 1.36
N SER A 28 -34.21 -3.18 1.93
CA SER A 28 -34.26 -4.11 3.08
C SER A 28 -32.88 -4.28 3.72
N PHE A 29 -32.36 -3.26 4.38
CA PHE A 29 -31.34 -3.43 5.43
C PHE A 29 -31.52 -2.29 6.45
N SER A 30 -32.45 -2.52 7.37
CA SER A 30 -32.63 -1.74 8.58
C SER A 30 -31.56 -2.13 9.61
N GLU A 31 -31.13 -1.10 10.32
CA GLU A 31 -30.29 -1.02 11.51
C GLU A 31 -30.31 -2.24 12.45
N GLU A 32 -29.14 -2.81 12.71
CA GLU A 32 -28.84 -3.47 13.98
C GLU A 32 -27.55 -2.90 14.58
N SER A 33 -27.73 -2.16 15.66
CA SER A 33 -26.69 -1.61 16.52
C SER A 33 -26.11 -2.69 17.43
N VAL A 34 -24.82 -3.02 17.28
CA VAL A 34 -24.11 -3.86 18.25
C VAL A 34 -23.18 -3.00 19.09
N SER A 35 -23.59 -2.84 20.36
CA SER A 35 -22.84 -2.23 21.45
C SER A 35 -21.62 -3.08 21.80
N PHE A 36 -20.41 -2.50 21.75
CA PHE A 36 -19.20 -3.15 22.27
C PHE A 36 -18.87 -2.56 23.65
N LYS A 37 -19.14 -3.34 24.70
CA LYS A 37 -18.76 -3.03 26.08
C LYS A 37 -17.25 -3.17 26.26
N SER A 38 -16.63 -2.14 26.80
CA SER A 38 -15.25 -2.14 27.30
C SER A 38 -15.12 -3.03 28.53
N TYR A 39 -14.26 -4.05 28.46
CA TYR A 39 -13.83 -4.79 29.64
C TYR A 39 -12.57 -4.12 30.21
N ASN A 40 -12.73 -3.51 31.39
CA ASN A 40 -11.65 -3.15 32.30
C ASN A 40 -11.19 -4.44 33.01
N ALA A 41 -9.88 -4.68 33.03
CA ALA A 41 -9.28 -5.65 33.94
C ALA A 41 -8.40 -4.87 34.91
N GLU A 42 -8.91 -4.74 36.13
CA GLU A 42 -8.22 -4.24 37.32
C GLU A 42 -7.10 -5.19 37.71
N SER A 43 -5.90 -4.67 37.95
CA SER A 43 -4.79 -5.41 38.55
C SER A 43 -4.84 -5.25 40.07
N GLU A 44 -5.12 -6.34 40.78
CA GLU A 44 -5.09 -6.43 42.23
C GLU A 44 -3.68 -6.15 42.78
N HIS A 45 -3.64 -5.22 43.75
CA HIS A 45 -2.49 -4.93 44.59
C HIS A 45 -2.32 -6.01 45.65
N PHE A 46 -1.15 -6.67 45.69
CA PHE A 46 -0.71 -7.38 46.90
C PHE A 46 0.29 -6.52 47.68
N HIS A 47 -0.16 -6.12 48.87
CA HIS A 47 0.63 -5.51 49.92
C HIS A 47 1.55 -6.56 50.56
N ILE A 48 2.85 -6.24 50.66
CA ILE A 48 3.70 -6.77 51.74
C ILE A 48 4.29 -5.58 52.47
N SER A 49 3.84 -5.41 53.71
CA SER A 49 4.37 -4.46 54.68
C SER A 49 5.61 -5.02 55.35
N SER A 50 6.63 -4.20 55.53
CA SER A 50 7.48 -4.26 56.73
C SER A 50 7.94 -2.85 57.10
N GLN A 51 7.66 -2.51 58.35
CA GLN A 51 8.04 -1.27 59.01
C GLN A 51 9.47 -1.39 59.57
N ILE A 52 10.08 -0.22 59.82
CA ILE A 52 10.93 0.17 60.98
C ILE A 52 12.33 0.75 60.63
N SER A 53 12.44 2.00 61.09
CA SER A 53 13.55 2.78 61.69
C SER A 53 14.64 3.50 60.89
N CYS A 54 14.92 4.66 61.48
CA CYS A 54 15.87 5.72 61.19
C CYS A 54 17.33 5.35 61.54
N GLY A 55 18.30 5.89 60.78
CA GLY A 55 19.70 5.92 61.18
C GLY A 55 20.64 6.46 60.08
N SER A 56 21.19 7.65 60.30
CA SER A 56 22.13 8.38 59.43
C SER A 56 23.46 7.64 59.17
N ARG A 57 24.00 7.70 57.94
CA ARG A 57 25.41 8.05 57.58
C ARG A 57 25.67 7.93 56.07
N LYS A 58 26.48 8.87 55.55
CA LYS A 58 26.95 8.97 54.16
C LYS A 58 27.89 7.80 53.79
N ILE A 59 27.91 7.41 52.51
CA ILE A 59 29.09 7.26 51.61
C ILE A 59 28.72 6.35 50.41
N GLY A 60 29.08 6.77 49.20
CA GLY A 60 29.32 5.88 48.05
C GLY A 60 28.18 5.72 47.05
N GLU A 61 28.17 6.55 46.00
CA GLU A 61 27.41 6.28 44.78
C GLU A 61 28.00 5.07 44.06
N GLU A 62 27.28 3.95 44.01
CA GLU A 62 27.50 2.90 43.02
C GLU A 62 26.22 2.78 42.18
N LYS A 63 26.23 3.42 41.00
CA LYS A 63 25.15 3.30 40.01
C LYS A 63 25.19 1.90 39.42
N GLU A 64 24.45 0.97 40.04
CA GLU A 64 24.04 -0.26 39.37
C GLU A 64 23.25 0.11 38.11
N ARG A 65 23.91 -0.04 36.96
CA ARG A 65 23.26 0.04 35.65
C ARG A 65 22.32 -1.14 35.55
N ASN A 66 21.05 -0.90 35.81
CA ASN A 66 19.96 -1.82 35.52
C ASN A 66 19.88 -2.00 33.98
N LYS A 67 20.72 -2.88 33.43
CA LYS A 67 20.63 -3.34 32.04
C LYS A 67 19.38 -4.19 31.95
N SER A 68 18.27 -3.58 31.53
CA SER A 68 17.13 -4.32 31.02
C SER A 68 17.65 -5.30 29.97
N ARG A 69 17.56 -6.61 30.27
CA ARG A 69 17.92 -7.67 29.33
C ARG A 69 17.01 -7.48 28.12
N LYS A 70 17.54 -6.93 27.02
CA LYS A 70 16.85 -6.91 25.73
C LYS A 70 16.58 -8.37 25.37
N VAL A 71 15.32 -8.78 25.42
CA VAL A 71 14.87 -10.03 24.82
C VAL A 71 15.39 -10.04 23.37
N PRO A 72 16.08 -11.09 22.91
CA PRO A 72 16.51 -11.18 21.53
C PRO A 72 15.28 -11.06 20.62
N SER A 73 15.20 -10.00 19.82
CA SER A 73 14.14 -9.86 18.83
C SER A 73 14.36 -10.92 17.74
N LEU A 74 13.32 -11.68 17.40
CA LEU A 74 13.35 -12.62 16.27
C LEU A 74 13.86 -11.93 15.00
N PRO A 75 14.69 -12.60 14.18
CA PRO A 75 15.20 -12.01 12.95
C PRO A 75 14.06 -11.71 11.98
N SER A 76 14.15 -10.55 11.33
CA SER A 76 13.12 -10.07 10.41
C SER A 76 13.72 -9.24 9.29
N VAL A 77 13.03 -9.22 8.16
CA VAL A 77 13.35 -8.33 7.03
C VAL A 77 12.35 -7.17 7.04
N LEU A 78 12.85 -5.94 6.97
CA LEU A 78 11.99 -4.77 6.82
C LEU A 78 11.34 -4.78 5.44
N ASN A 79 10.01 -4.67 5.37
CA ASN A 79 9.32 -4.62 4.10
C ASN A 79 9.63 -3.30 3.38
N GLU A 80 10.00 -3.39 2.11
CA GLU A 80 10.27 -2.21 1.31
C GLU A 80 9.04 -1.30 1.20
N PHE A 81 9.29 -0.01 1.31
CA PHE A 81 8.26 1.01 1.18
C PHE A 81 8.75 2.11 0.25
N PHE A 82 7.94 2.45 -0.75
CA PHE A 82 8.19 3.54 -1.68
C PHE A 82 6.92 4.36 -1.80
N GLY A 83 6.97 5.62 -1.38
CA GLY A 83 5.81 6.50 -1.37
C GLY A 83 6.11 7.91 -1.86
N VAL A 84 5.13 8.49 -2.56
CA VAL A 84 5.14 9.89 -3.02
C VAL A 84 4.01 10.63 -2.32
N TYR A 85 4.34 11.68 -1.58
CA TYR A 85 3.40 12.39 -0.71
C TYR A 85 3.18 13.83 -1.14
N CYS A 86 2.06 14.40 -0.68
CA CYS A 86 1.78 15.83 -0.76
C CYS A 86 1.74 16.43 0.65
N LEU A 87 2.62 17.40 0.90
CA LEU A 87 2.57 18.25 2.08
C LEU A 87 1.66 19.46 1.86
N LEU A 88 1.09 19.96 2.94
CA LEU A 88 0.36 21.23 3.01
C LEU A 88 0.99 22.09 4.11
N SER A 89 1.38 23.32 3.76
CA SER A 89 1.94 24.26 4.74
C SER A 89 0.83 24.85 5.61
N ARG A 90 1.04 24.77 6.92
CA ARG A 90 0.25 25.44 7.96
C ARG A 90 0.92 26.71 8.47
N SER A 91 1.83 27.29 7.70
CA SER A 91 2.54 28.49 8.11
C SER A 91 1.57 29.64 8.45
N PRO A 92 1.79 30.38 9.55
CA PRO A 92 1.01 31.57 9.87
C PRO A 92 1.24 32.69 8.84
N LYS A 93 2.38 32.67 8.12
CA LYS A 93 2.69 33.63 7.07
C LYS A 93 1.79 33.36 5.85
N LYS A 94 0.91 34.32 5.53
CA LYS A 94 -0.07 34.23 4.41
C LYS A 94 0.55 33.77 3.08
N TYR A 95 1.78 34.19 2.79
CA TYR A 95 2.50 33.82 1.57
C TYR A 95 2.86 32.32 1.47
N PHE A 96 3.01 31.63 2.60
CA PHE A 96 3.34 30.19 2.65
C PHE A 96 2.15 29.31 3.01
N LYS A 97 1.16 29.85 3.73
CA LYS A 97 -0.06 29.15 4.11
C LYS A 97 -0.71 28.44 2.91
N ASN A 98 -1.10 27.19 3.12
CA ASN A 98 -1.75 26.32 2.14
C ASN A 98 -0.93 26.04 0.86
N ARG A 99 0.37 26.34 0.84
CA ARG A 99 1.24 25.87 -0.25
C ARG A 99 1.48 24.37 -0.13
N CYS A 100 1.60 23.73 -1.28
CA CYS A 100 1.89 22.31 -1.36
C CYS A 100 3.36 22.04 -1.70
N TYR A 101 3.87 20.93 -1.20
CA TYR A 101 5.15 20.37 -1.60
C TYR A 101 4.96 18.88 -1.90
N ILE A 102 5.47 18.41 -3.04
CA ILE A 102 5.43 16.99 -3.41
C ILE A 102 6.81 16.40 -3.17
N GLY A 103 6.88 15.23 -2.55
CA GLY A 103 8.16 14.57 -2.31
C GLY A 103 8.07 13.06 -2.29
N TYR A 104 9.23 12.41 -2.36
CA TYR A 104 9.39 10.96 -2.23
C TYR A 104 9.99 10.56 -0.87
N THR A 105 9.60 9.39 -0.36
CA THR A 105 10.15 8.79 0.87
C THR A 105 10.04 7.27 0.89
N VAL A 106 10.94 6.66 1.65
CA VAL A 106 10.87 5.26 2.12
C VAL A 106 10.37 5.15 3.57
N ASP A 107 10.20 6.29 4.24
CA ASP A 107 9.82 6.38 5.66
C ASP A 107 9.05 7.70 5.88
N PRO A 108 7.71 7.68 5.77
CA PRO A 108 6.88 8.88 5.88
C PRO A 108 7.00 9.57 7.24
N ASN A 109 7.01 8.78 8.32
CA ASN A 109 7.08 9.28 9.70
C ASN A 109 8.41 10.00 9.96
N ARG A 110 9.54 9.45 9.50
CA ARG A 110 10.82 10.15 9.56
C ARG A 110 10.81 11.41 8.69
N ARG A 111 10.31 11.30 7.46
CA ARG A 111 10.38 12.40 6.48
C ARG A 111 9.58 13.63 6.89
N ILE A 112 8.39 13.46 7.49
CA ILE A 112 7.60 14.62 7.96
C ILE A 112 8.32 15.36 9.09
N ARG A 113 8.98 14.63 10.02
CA ARG A 113 9.80 15.24 11.07
C ARG A 113 10.97 16.02 10.49
N GLN A 114 11.66 15.50 9.49
CA GLN A 114 12.75 16.21 8.81
C GLN A 114 12.28 17.52 8.17
N HIS A 115 11.11 17.52 7.51
CA HIS A 115 10.55 18.76 6.94
C HIS A 115 10.22 19.81 8.00
N ASN A 116 9.72 19.39 9.15
CA ASN A 116 9.35 20.30 10.24
C ASN A 116 10.53 20.74 11.10
N ALA A 117 11.60 19.94 11.19
CA ALA A 117 12.85 20.30 11.85
C ALA A 117 13.70 21.28 11.02
N GLY A 118 13.58 21.24 9.69
CA GLY A 118 14.28 22.16 8.78
C GLY A 118 15.41 21.49 7.98
N LYS A 119 16.02 22.26 7.07
CA LYS A 119 17.00 21.71 6.11
C LYS A 119 18.26 21.12 6.75
N GLU A 120 18.64 21.65 7.91
CA GLU A 120 19.83 21.21 8.66
C GLU A 120 19.66 19.80 9.24
N PHE A 121 18.41 19.35 9.38
CA PHE A 121 18.04 18.02 9.87
C PHE A 121 17.58 17.09 8.73
N GLY A 122 17.95 17.39 7.48
CA GLY A 122 17.60 16.60 6.29
C GLY A 122 16.26 16.95 5.64
N GLY A 123 15.62 18.05 6.06
CA GLY A 123 14.46 18.62 5.38
C GLY A 123 14.83 19.17 3.99
N ALA A 124 13.87 19.21 3.06
CA ALA A 124 14.12 19.81 1.75
C ALA A 124 14.32 21.34 1.87
N ARG A 125 15.29 21.91 1.15
CA ARG A 125 15.49 23.37 1.11
C ARG A 125 14.23 24.15 0.75
N LYS A 126 13.36 23.59 -0.10
CA LYS A 126 12.09 24.21 -0.52
C LYS A 126 11.02 24.22 0.57
N THR A 127 11.19 23.47 1.65
CA THR A 127 10.24 23.40 2.78
C THR A 127 10.73 24.15 4.02
N ASP A 128 12.00 24.52 4.03
CA ASP A 128 12.68 25.20 5.15
C ASP A 128 12.02 26.55 5.50
N HIS A 129 11.77 26.80 6.79
CA HIS A 129 11.11 28.01 7.33
C HIS A 129 9.72 28.33 6.75
N ARG A 130 9.07 27.35 6.13
CA ARG A 130 7.76 27.49 5.46
C ARG A 130 6.70 26.57 6.06
N GLY A 131 7.04 25.89 7.15
CA GLY A 131 6.14 25.02 7.91
C GLY A 131 5.37 25.75 9.02
N PRO A 132 4.78 25.00 9.97
CA PRO A 132 4.80 23.53 10.01
C PRO A 132 4.07 22.92 8.81
N TRP A 133 4.46 21.71 8.46
CA TRP A 133 3.95 20.94 7.32
C TRP A 133 3.12 19.77 7.82
N ASP A 134 1.97 19.61 7.19
CA ASP A 134 1.12 18.44 7.31
C ASP A 134 1.34 17.55 6.10
N MET A 135 1.62 16.26 6.30
CA MET A 135 1.61 15.28 5.20
C MET A 135 0.18 14.80 5.01
N VAL A 136 -0.54 15.36 4.04
CA VAL A 136 -1.99 15.17 3.91
C VAL A 136 -2.32 13.81 3.29
N CYS A 137 -1.64 13.47 2.19
CA CYS A 137 -1.84 12.21 1.49
C CYS A 137 -0.53 11.66 0.93
N ILE A 138 -0.53 10.36 0.63
CA ILE A 138 0.59 9.64 0.07
C ILE A 138 0.11 8.54 -0.86
N ILE A 139 0.77 8.40 -2.00
CA ILE A 139 0.58 7.32 -2.96
C ILE A 139 1.75 6.37 -2.77
N HIS A 140 1.49 5.09 -2.53
CA HIS A 140 2.52 4.09 -2.26
C HIS A 140 2.20 2.75 -2.93
N GLY A 141 3.06 1.75 -2.71
CA GLY A 141 2.99 0.46 -3.41
C GLY A 141 3.76 0.44 -4.74
N PHE A 142 4.60 1.45 -4.99
CA PHE A 142 5.48 1.44 -6.16
C PHE A 142 6.42 0.23 -6.10
N PRO A 143 6.72 -0.42 -7.25
CA PRO A 143 7.55 -1.62 -7.28
C PRO A 143 9.03 -1.34 -6.98
N ASN A 144 9.48 -0.09 -7.12
CA ASN A 144 10.84 0.35 -6.84
C ASN A 144 10.90 1.89 -6.72
N ASN A 145 12.03 2.38 -6.23
CA ASN A 145 12.35 3.80 -6.14
C ASN A 145 12.25 4.54 -7.50
N VAL A 146 12.71 3.94 -8.60
CA VAL A 146 12.70 4.58 -9.94
C VAL A 146 11.27 4.90 -10.37
N SER A 147 10.34 3.97 -10.18
CA SER A 147 8.93 4.15 -10.52
C SER A 147 8.30 5.26 -9.68
N ALA A 148 8.59 5.30 -8.37
CA ALA A 148 8.13 6.34 -7.46
C ALA A 148 8.70 7.72 -7.80
N LEU A 149 10.01 7.82 -8.07
CA LEU A 149 10.69 9.07 -8.44
C LEU A 149 10.18 9.62 -9.79
N ARG A 150 9.89 8.75 -10.76
CA ARG A 150 9.24 9.15 -12.02
C ARG A 150 7.83 9.73 -11.78
N PHE A 151 7.07 9.14 -10.85
CA PHE A 151 5.78 9.69 -10.43
C PHE A 151 5.96 11.05 -9.75
N GLU A 152 6.82 11.15 -8.73
CA GLU A 152 7.12 12.40 -8.02
C GLU A 152 7.47 13.54 -8.99
N TRP A 153 8.41 13.29 -9.91
CA TRP A 153 8.85 14.31 -10.87
C TRP A 153 7.70 14.79 -11.75
N ALA A 154 6.86 13.87 -12.26
CA ALA A 154 5.72 14.23 -13.09
C ALA A 154 4.66 15.02 -12.30
N TRP A 155 4.42 14.67 -11.04
CA TRP A 155 3.48 15.39 -10.17
C TRP A 155 3.98 16.80 -9.81
N GLN A 156 5.29 16.96 -9.61
CA GLN A 156 5.93 18.25 -9.44
C GLN A 156 5.85 19.10 -10.73
N ASN A 157 6.01 18.47 -11.91
CA ASN A 157 6.21 19.13 -13.20
C ASN A 157 5.16 18.74 -14.27
N PRO A 158 3.84 18.93 -14.03
CA PRO A 158 2.79 18.45 -14.93
C PRO A 158 2.90 19.03 -16.35
N LYS A 159 3.33 20.28 -16.49
CA LYS A 159 3.51 20.94 -17.80
C LYS A 159 4.69 20.41 -18.60
N LYS A 160 5.70 19.82 -17.94
CA LYS A 160 6.90 19.26 -18.59
C LYS A 160 6.77 17.75 -18.84
N SER A 161 5.96 17.07 -18.04
CA SER A 161 5.72 15.64 -18.20
C SER A 161 5.05 15.35 -19.53
N ARG A 162 5.68 14.51 -20.36
CA ARG A 162 5.13 14.07 -21.67
C ARG A 162 3.69 13.55 -21.54
N ARG A 163 3.40 12.85 -20.44
CA ARG A 163 2.11 12.22 -20.16
C ARG A 163 1.03 13.20 -19.73
N LEU A 164 1.40 14.28 -19.05
CA LEU A 164 0.45 15.22 -18.43
C LEU A 164 0.32 16.51 -19.22
N ARG A 165 1.33 16.90 -20.00
CA ARG A 165 1.31 18.12 -20.82
C ARG A 165 0.13 18.11 -21.81
N ILE A 166 -0.17 16.94 -22.38
CA ILE A 166 -1.26 16.75 -23.35
C ILE A 166 -2.63 17.03 -22.70
N LEU A 167 -2.78 16.74 -21.40
CA LEU A 167 -4.03 17.00 -20.67
C LEU A 167 -4.26 18.50 -20.40
N ASN A 168 -3.24 19.36 -20.60
CA ASN A 168 -3.30 20.82 -20.42
C ASN A 168 -3.97 21.26 -19.10
N LEU A 169 -3.69 20.56 -18.00
CA LEU A 169 -4.32 20.81 -16.70
C LEU A 169 -3.96 22.20 -16.17
N LYS A 170 -4.98 23.03 -15.96
CA LYS A 170 -4.86 24.35 -15.34
C LYS A 170 -5.63 24.39 -14.03
N LYS A 171 -5.10 25.12 -13.05
CA LYS A 171 -5.77 25.35 -11.76
C LYS A 171 -7.02 26.19 -12.00
N ARG A 172 -8.17 25.77 -11.47
CA ARG A 172 -9.43 26.53 -11.55
C ARG A 172 -9.41 27.69 -10.54
N ALA A 173 -10.21 28.72 -10.76
CA ALA A 173 -10.23 29.91 -9.90
C ALA A 173 -10.52 29.56 -8.42
N ASN A 174 -11.58 28.79 -8.18
CA ASN A 174 -12.05 28.38 -6.85
C ASN A 174 -11.38 27.10 -6.31
N GLU A 175 -10.42 26.54 -7.06
CA GLU A 175 -9.72 25.33 -6.64
C GLU A 175 -8.58 25.68 -5.69
N THR A 176 -8.47 24.98 -4.56
CA THR A 176 -7.33 25.17 -3.65
C THR A 176 -6.04 24.66 -4.29
N ALA A 177 -4.88 25.10 -3.78
CA ALA A 177 -3.60 24.55 -4.26
C ALA A 177 -3.52 23.02 -4.06
N PHE A 178 -4.07 22.52 -2.94
CA PHE A 178 -4.12 21.10 -2.65
C PHE A 178 -5.08 20.34 -3.56
N ALA A 179 -6.31 20.84 -3.76
CA ALA A 179 -7.28 20.24 -4.69
C ALA A 179 -6.72 20.10 -6.10
N PHE A 180 -5.99 21.12 -6.58
CA PHE A 180 -5.32 21.04 -7.87
C PHE A 180 -4.24 19.95 -7.92
N ARG A 181 -3.45 19.80 -6.85
CA ARG A 181 -2.44 18.73 -6.75
C ARG A 181 -3.07 17.36 -6.68
N LEU A 182 -4.17 17.20 -5.95
CA LEU A 182 -4.95 15.96 -5.92
C LEU A 182 -5.45 15.61 -7.32
N ARG A 183 -6.03 16.57 -8.04
CA ARG A 183 -6.52 16.33 -9.40
C ARG A 183 -5.43 15.91 -10.37
N ILE A 184 -4.25 16.53 -10.32
CA ILE A 184 -3.08 16.07 -11.10
C ILE A 184 -2.74 14.62 -10.74
N ALA A 185 -2.68 14.28 -9.44
CA ALA A 185 -2.36 12.93 -9.01
C ALA A 185 -3.39 11.91 -9.52
N CYS A 186 -4.68 12.22 -9.48
CA CYS A 186 -5.71 11.32 -9.99
C CYS A 186 -5.62 11.13 -11.52
N HIS A 187 -5.31 12.16 -12.30
CA HIS A 187 -5.02 11.98 -13.72
C HIS A 187 -3.77 11.11 -13.95
N MET A 188 -2.74 11.23 -13.09
CA MET A 188 -1.58 10.36 -13.15
C MET A 188 -1.93 8.91 -12.84
N LEU A 189 -2.75 8.65 -11.81
CA LEU A 189 -3.25 7.31 -11.48
C LEU A 189 -4.06 6.70 -12.63
N ASN A 190 -4.65 7.51 -13.50
CA ASN A 190 -5.36 7.06 -14.72
C ASN A 190 -4.48 7.03 -15.98
N SER A 191 -3.19 7.35 -15.88
CA SER A 191 -2.25 7.40 -17.02
C SER A 191 -1.20 6.29 -16.95
N ASP A 192 -0.78 5.78 -18.11
CA ASP A 192 0.34 4.84 -18.16
C ASP A 192 1.66 5.49 -17.73
N PRO A 193 2.57 4.76 -17.07
CA PRO A 193 2.46 3.35 -16.69
C PRO A 193 1.72 3.13 -15.36
N TRP A 194 1.35 4.21 -14.66
CA TRP A 194 0.92 4.15 -13.26
C TRP A 194 -0.45 3.51 -13.08
N ARG A 195 -1.35 3.66 -14.05
CA ARG A 195 -2.68 3.02 -14.07
C ARG A 195 -2.68 1.49 -14.10
N ARG A 196 -1.52 0.86 -14.28
CA ARG A 196 -1.37 -0.61 -14.30
C ARG A 196 -0.62 -1.13 -13.08
N LEU A 197 -0.24 -0.25 -12.16
CA LEU A 197 0.42 -0.60 -10.91
C LEU A 197 -0.64 -0.78 -9.83
N SER A 198 -0.45 -1.77 -8.95
CA SER A 198 -1.26 -1.96 -7.75
C SER A 198 -0.86 -0.96 -6.65
N LEU A 199 -1.06 0.33 -6.94
CA LEU A 199 -0.78 1.41 -6.00
C LEU A 199 -1.91 1.55 -4.98
N THR A 200 -1.61 2.22 -3.89
CA THR A 200 -2.56 2.65 -2.88
C THR A 200 -2.50 4.16 -2.77
N PHE A 201 -3.64 4.83 -2.84
CA PHE A 201 -3.78 6.22 -2.38
C PHE A 201 -4.19 6.20 -0.91
N ARG A 202 -3.47 6.92 -0.05
CA ARG A 202 -3.77 6.96 1.38
C ARG A 202 -3.90 8.40 1.87
N TRP A 203 -5.03 8.68 2.52
CA TRP A 203 -5.22 9.88 3.34
C TRP A 203 -4.55 9.67 4.68
N LEU A 204 -3.52 10.45 5.00
CA LEU A 204 -2.81 10.36 6.28
C LEU A 204 -3.49 11.20 7.35
N LEU A 205 -4.17 12.27 6.95
CA LEU A 205 -4.92 13.17 7.82
C LEU A 205 -6.38 13.21 7.33
N PRO A 206 -7.27 12.35 7.86
CA PRO A 206 -8.67 12.25 7.41
C PRO A 206 -9.44 13.57 7.49
N ASP A 207 -9.14 14.42 8.47
CA ASP A 207 -9.78 15.74 8.63
C ASP A 207 -9.49 16.71 7.47
N LEU A 208 -8.50 16.39 6.63
CA LEU A 208 -8.11 17.17 5.45
C LEU A 208 -8.49 16.47 4.13
N GLU A 209 -9.25 15.37 4.22
CA GLU A 209 -9.83 14.71 3.06
C GLU A 209 -10.79 15.67 2.34
N ILE A 210 -10.69 15.66 1.01
CA ILE A 210 -11.60 16.37 0.13
C ILE A 210 -12.11 15.38 -0.92
N PRO A 211 -13.30 15.62 -1.52
CA PRO A 211 -13.80 14.76 -2.57
C PRO A 211 -12.78 14.61 -3.72
N PHE A 212 -12.68 13.40 -4.27
CA PHE A 212 -11.93 13.20 -5.50
C PHE A 212 -12.55 13.98 -6.66
N PRO A 213 -11.74 14.43 -7.63
CA PRO A 213 -12.24 15.13 -8.81
C PRO A 213 -13.16 14.20 -9.62
N THR A 214 -14.35 14.70 -9.99
CA THR A 214 -15.33 13.93 -10.76
C THR A 214 -14.84 13.58 -12.16
N ASP A 215 -13.93 14.36 -12.73
CA ASP A 215 -13.30 14.14 -14.04
C ASP A 215 -12.13 13.16 -14.02
N ALA A 216 -11.70 12.68 -12.85
CA ALA A 216 -10.62 11.71 -12.72
C ALA A 216 -10.69 10.98 -11.38
N LEU A 217 -11.58 10.00 -11.23
CA LEU A 217 -11.61 9.17 -10.02
C LEU A 217 -10.40 8.19 -10.00
N PRO A 218 -9.88 7.81 -8.82
CA PRO A 218 -8.92 6.72 -8.72
C PRO A 218 -9.46 5.44 -9.42
N PRO A 219 -8.64 4.73 -10.23
CA PRO A 219 -9.05 3.48 -10.84
C PRO A 219 -9.51 2.44 -9.80
N PRO A 220 -10.45 1.53 -10.13
CA PRO A 220 -11.04 0.59 -9.17
C PRO A 220 -10.04 -0.34 -8.46
N HIS A 221 -8.91 -0.66 -9.09
CA HIS A 221 -7.87 -1.53 -8.53
C HIS A 221 -6.86 -0.77 -7.64
N ILE A 222 -6.96 0.55 -7.55
CA ILE A 222 -6.11 1.38 -6.68
C ILE A 222 -6.88 1.60 -5.38
N SER A 223 -6.39 0.98 -4.31
CA SER A 223 -7.02 1.10 -2.99
C SER A 223 -6.96 2.52 -2.47
N VAL A 224 -8.06 2.98 -1.86
CA VAL A 224 -8.13 4.24 -1.11
C VAL A 224 -8.19 3.92 0.38
N GLU A 225 -7.12 4.24 1.09
CA GLU A 225 -6.94 3.94 2.52
C GLU A 225 -6.86 5.21 3.37
N ARG A 226 -7.01 5.06 4.69
CA ARG A 226 -6.98 6.16 5.66
C ARG A 226 -6.06 5.84 6.84
N GLY A 227 -5.52 6.90 7.45
CA GLY A 227 -4.69 6.84 8.65
C GLY A 227 -3.20 6.62 8.39
N SER A 228 -2.44 6.63 9.49
CA SER A 228 -0.97 6.58 9.51
C SER A 228 -0.39 5.33 8.83
N ILE A 229 0.83 5.48 8.30
CA ILE A 229 1.59 4.35 7.77
C ILE A 229 2.37 3.69 8.90
N ILE A 230 2.14 2.39 9.04
CA ILE A 230 2.86 1.51 9.95
C ILE A 230 3.95 0.82 9.13
N LYS A 231 5.20 0.91 9.62
CA LYS A 231 6.29 0.11 9.04
C LYS A 231 6.03 -1.33 9.40
N THR A 232 6.06 -2.20 8.40
CA THR A 232 5.89 -3.64 8.61
C THR A 232 7.21 -4.34 8.36
N SER A 233 7.48 -5.37 9.15
CA SER A 233 8.58 -6.30 8.94
C SER A 233 8.02 -7.70 8.73
N THR A 234 8.77 -8.53 8.03
CA THR A 234 8.44 -9.95 7.86
C THR A 234 9.40 -10.78 8.68
N LEU A 235 8.87 -11.63 9.55
CA LEU A 235 9.68 -12.59 10.31
C LEU A 235 10.38 -13.56 9.37
N ILE A 236 11.63 -13.88 9.70
CA ILE A 236 12.40 -14.91 9.01
C ILE A 236 12.14 -16.23 9.75
N PRO A 237 11.56 -17.24 9.09
CA PRO A 237 11.35 -18.55 9.74
C PRO A 237 12.70 -19.15 10.15
N GLN A 238 12.73 -19.79 11.32
CA GLN A 238 13.96 -20.28 11.95
C GLN A 238 14.13 -21.79 11.83
N LEU A 239 13.03 -22.52 11.58
CA LEU A 239 13.03 -23.98 11.46
C LEU A 239 12.94 -24.38 9.99
N GLN A 240 13.69 -25.42 9.62
CA GLN A 240 13.71 -25.98 8.26
C GLN A 240 12.32 -26.44 7.80
N GLU A 241 11.50 -26.93 8.72
CA GLU A 241 10.11 -27.38 8.49
C GLU A 241 9.16 -26.25 8.11
N GLU A 242 9.57 -24.98 8.29
CA GLU A 242 8.81 -23.81 7.85
C GLU A 242 9.07 -23.44 6.38
N TYR A 243 9.91 -24.21 5.68
CA TYR A 243 10.29 -23.97 4.30
C TYR A 243 9.86 -25.11 3.36
N ASP A 244 9.36 -24.69 2.20
CA ASP A 244 9.06 -25.54 1.07
C ASP A 244 10.19 -25.46 0.03
N THR A 245 10.39 -26.52 -0.75
CA THR A 245 11.08 -26.37 -2.03
C THR A 245 10.21 -25.62 -3.05
N ILE A 246 10.83 -24.83 -3.93
CA ILE A 246 10.11 -24.08 -4.97
C ILE A 246 9.25 -25.01 -5.84
N GLY A 247 9.77 -26.18 -6.25
CA GLY A 247 9.00 -27.19 -6.96
C GLY A 247 8.62 -26.82 -8.41
N ILE A 248 7.43 -27.27 -8.84
CA ILE A 248 6.97 -27.20 -10.24
C ILE A 248 5.88 -26.15 -10.46
N CYS A 249 5.85 -25.59 -11.67
CA CYS A 249 4.77 -24.71 -12.12
C CYS A 249 3.52 -25.52 -12.47
N LEU A 250 2.37 -25.18 -11.89
CA LEU A 250 1.11 -25.87 -12.14
C LEU A 250 0.60 -25.72 -13.58
N LEU A 251 0.99 -24.65 -14.29
CA LEU A 251 0.49 -24.36 -15.63
C LEU A 251 1.28 -25.05 -16.75
N CYS A 252 2.61 -25.13 -16.64
CA CYS A 252 3.46 -25.73 -17.66
C CYS A 252 4.10 -27.06 -17.24
N LEU A 253 3.92 -27.45 -15.97
CA LEU A 253 4.44 -28.68 -15.36
C LEU A 253 5.97 -28.79 -15.34
N LYS A 254 6.69 -27.70 -15.62
CA LYS A 254 8.16 -27.63 -15.57
C LYS A 254 8.63 -27.09 -14.22
N SER A 255 9.86 -27.44 -13.85
CA SER A 255 10.54 -26.91 -12.66
C SER A 255 10.67 -25.39 -12.71
N ILE A 256 10.51 -24.75 -11.55
CA ILE A 256 10.81 -23.33 -11.36
C ILE A 256 12.18 -23.27 -10.69
N ASN A 257 13.15 -22.65 -11.37
CA ASN A 257 14.56 -22.77 -10.98
C ASN A 257 15.04 -21.66 -10.04
N SER A 258 14.24 -20.61 -9.83
CA SER A 258 14.59 -19.50 -8.93
C SER A 258 13.38 -18.78 -8.38
N ILE A 259 13.54 -18.10 -7.25
CA ILE A 259 12.50 -17.25 -6.66
C ILE A 259 12.10 -16.12 -7.62
N SER A 260 13.03 -15.60 -8.42
CA SER A 260 12.79 -14.56 -9.43
C SER A 260 11.80 -14.98 -10.53
N GLU A 261 11.64 -16.27 -10.76
CA GLU A 261 10.63 -16.81 -11.69
C GLU A 261 9.34 -17.24 -10.99
N LEU A 262 9.38 -17.45 -9.66
CA LEU A 262 8.28 -17.99 -8.87
C LEU A 262 7.25 -16.92 -8.53
N PHE A 263 5.99 -17.21 -8.88
CA PHE A 263 4.82 -16.71 -8.18
C PHE A 263 4.08 -17.86 -7.48
N ARG A 264 3.56 -17.59 -6.29
CA ARG A 264 2.72 -18.55 -5.54
C ARG A 264 1.35 -17.95 -5.26
N CYS A 265 0.38 -18.81 -4.97
CA CYS A 265 -0.96 -18.34 -4.61
C CYS A 265 -0.93 -17.47 -3.34
N PHE A 266 -1.67 -16.37 -3.37
CA PHE A 266 -1.81 -15.46 -2.22
C PHE A 266 -2.47 -16.13 -1.01
N ALA A 267 -3.38 -17.09 -1.25
CA ALA A 267 -3.98 -17.93 -0.21
C ALA A 267 -3.02 -19.07 0.24
N SER A 268 -1.75 -18.75 0.52
CA SER A 268 -0.66 -19.70 0.75
C SER A 268 -0.86 -20.66 1.94
N LYS A 269 -1.75 -20.31 2.88
CA LYS A 269 -2.17 -21.17 3.99
C LYS A 269 -2.97 -22.39 3.53
N VAL A 270 -3.77 -22.24 2.48
CA VAL A 270 -4.70 -23.28 2.00
C VAL A 270 -4.38 -23.76 0.58
N CYS A 271 -3.66 -22.95 -0.22
CA CYS A 271 -3.31 -23.27 -1.59
C CYS A 271 -1.80 -23.14 -1.81
N LYS A 272 -1.14 -24.29 -1.98
CA LYS A 272 0.30 -24.41 -2.25
C LYS A 272 0.66 -24.36 -3.74
N SER A 273 -0.23 -23.88 -4.60
CA SER A 273 0.06 -23.81 -6.04
C SER A 273 1.13 -22.76 -6.34
N ARG A 274 2.04 -23.12 -7.24
CA ARG A 274 3.18 -22.32 -7.68
C ARG A 274 3.16 -22.23 -9.21
N PHE A 275 3.67 -21.11 -9.72
CA PHE A 275 3.61 -20.77 -11.14
C PHE A 275 4.89 -20.06 -11.54
N HIS A 276 5.37 -20.28 -12.76
CA HIS A 276 6.25 -19.29 -13.37
C HIS A 276 5.46 -17.99 -13.54
N MET A 277 6.06 -16.85 -13.20
CA MET A 277 5.50 -15.51 -13.42
C MET A 277 4.99 -15.37 -14.86
N ARG A 278 5.79 -15.79 -15.85
CA ARG A 278 5.41 -15.73 -17.27
C ARG A 278 4.18 -16.57 -17.61
N CYS A 279 4.08 -17.78 -17.04
CA CYS A 279 2.93 -18.66 -17.25
C CYS A 279 1.65 -18.06 -16.65
N LEU A 280 1.73 -17.54 -15.43
CA LEU A 280 0.57 -16.94 -14.77
C LEU A 280 0.13 -15.65 -15.47
N SER A 281 1.07 -14.82 -15.93
CA SER A 281 0.78 -13.63 -16.74
C SER A 281 -0.01 -14.00 -18.01
N LYS A 282 0.54 -14.95 -18.80
CA LYS A 282 -0.11 -15.39 -20.03
C LYS A 282 -1.50 -15.98 -19.76
N HIS A 283 -1.65 -16.80 -18.72
CA HIS A 283 -2.94 -17.36 -18.35
C HIS A 283 -3.98 -16.27 -18.03
N ALA A 284 -3.62 -15.29 -17.20
CA ALA A 284 -4.52 -14.21 -16.81
C ALA A 284 -4.88 -13.28 -17.98
N LEU A 285 -3.95 -13.02 -18.90
CA LEU A 285 -4.17 -12.16 -20.07
C LEU A 285 -4.88 -12.88 -21.22
N ASN A 286 -4.80 -14.21 -21.30
CA ASN A 286 -5.51 -14.99 -22.31
C ASN A 286 -7.03 -14.88 -22.21
N VAL A 287 -7.58 -14.58 -21.04
CA VAL A 287 -9.04 -14.44 -20.82
C VAL A 287 -9.66 -13.43 -21.79
N ASN A 288 -8.92 -12.37 -22.15
CA ASN A 288 -9.36 -11.31 -23.05
C ASN A 288 -8.49 -11.16 -24.32
N ASP A 289 -7.64 -12.14 -24.65
CA ASP A 289 -6.62 -12.06 -25.72
C ASP A 289 -5.62 -10.88 -25.57
N ASP A 290 -5.53 -10.32 -24.36
CA ASP A 290 -4.74 -9.14 -24.01
C ASP A 290 -3.23 -9.39 -24.04
N TYR A 291 -2.80 -10.65 -24.04
CA TYR A 291 -1.37 -11.05 -23.98
C TYR A 291 -0.59 -10.62 -25.23
N LYS A 292 -1.28 -10.22 -26.31
CA LYS A 292 -0.66 -9.69 -27.53
C LYS A 292 -0.15 -8.26 -27.35
N THR A 293 -0.71 -7.49 -26.41
CA THR A 293 -0.40 -6.07 -26.23
C THR A 293 0.14 -5.75 -24.84
N LEU A 294 -0.13 -6.61 -23.86
CA LEU A 294 0.22 -6.40 -22.45
C LEU A 294 1.20 -7.46 -21.97
N LEU A 295 2.16 -7.05 -21.13
CA LEU A 295 3.16 -7.95 -20.55
C LEU A 295 2.68 -8.64 -19.27
N PHE A 296 1.78 -8.00 -18.53
CA PHE A 296 1.23 -8.51 -17.28
C PHE A 296 -0.17 -7.95 -17.00
N PRO A 297 -1.05 -8.73 -16.34
CA PRO A 297 -2.38 -8.29 -15.95
C PRO A 297 -2.32 -7.31 -14.77
N ILE A 298 -3.42 -6.60 -14.52
CA ILE A 298 -3.59 -5.82 -13.28
C ILE A 298 -4.00 -6.76 -12.13
N GLN A 299 -4.92 -7.67 -12.43
CA GLN A 299 -5.50 -8.63 -11.50
C GLN A 299 -5.79 -9.96 -12.22
N GLY A 300 -5.97 -11.03 -11.46
CA GLY A 300 -6.34 -12.33 -11.98
C GLY A 300 -6.84 -13.27 -10.88
N HIS A 301 -7.04 -14.54 -11.24
CA HIS A 301 -7.47 -15.59 -10.32
C HIS A 301 -6.46 -16.73 -10.33
N CYS A 302 -6.26 -17.36 -9.17
CA CYS A 302 -5.43 -18.54 -9.05
C CYS A 302 -6.06 -19.71 -9.84
N PRO A 303 -5.36 -20.32 -10.82
CA PRO A 303 -5.89 -21.44 -11.60
C PRO A 303 -6.28 -22.67 -10.78
N LYS A 304 -5.76 -22.82 -9.55
CA LYS A 304 -6.06 -23.96 -8.67
C LYS A 304 -7.28 -23.75 -7.78
N CYS A 305 -7.30 -22.64 -7.05
CA CYS A 305 -8.30 -22.40 -6.00
C CYS A 305 -9.27 -21.25 -6.30
N GLY A 306 -9.13 -20.58 -7.45
CA GLY A 306 -9.97 -19.45 -7.84
C GLY A 306 -9.71 -18.15 -7.08
N MET A 307 -8.79 -18.12 -6.10
CA MET A 307 -8.55 -16.90 -5.31
C MET A 307 -8.07 -15.73 -6.18
N SER A 308 -8.76 -14.60 -6.09
CA SER A 308 -8.37 -13.35 -6.75
C SER A 308 -7.06 -12.80 -6.19
N TYR A 309 -6.28 -12.15 -7.06
CA TYR A 309 -5.05 -11.45 -6.67
C TYR A 309 -4.87 -10.18 -7.50
N LEU A 310 -4.15 -9.20 -6.93
CA LEU A 310 -3.53 -8.13 -7.71
C LEU A 310 -2.11 -8.54 -8.13
N TRP A 311 -1.73 -8.25 -9.36
CA TRP A 311 -0.40 -8.61 -9.86
C TRP A 311 0.73 -8.00 -9.01
N GLY A 312 0.56 -6.75 -8.59
CA GLY A 312 1.53 -6.07 -7.73
C GLY A 312 1.63 -6.67 -6.32
N GLU A 313 0.64 -7.43 -5.84
CA GLU A 313 0.75 -8.19 -4.59
C GLU A 313 1.64 -9.41 -4.74
N LEU A 314 1.53 -10.13 -5.86
CA LEU A 314 2.41 -11.26 -6.17
C LEU A 314 3.87 -10.81 -6.33
N VAL A 315 4.09 -9.67 -7.00
CA VAL A 315 5.42 -9.06 -7.12
C VAL A 315 5.98 -8.69 -5.74
N ARG A 316 5.15 -8.12 -4.85
CA ARG A 316 5.58 -7.77 -3.48
C ARG A 316 5.90 -9.01 -2.65
N ASP A 317 5.09 -10.07 -2.73
CA ASP A 317 5.36 -11.35 -2.08
C ASP A 317 6.70 -11.94 -2.55
N GLN A 318 6.94 -11.98 -3.87
CA GLN A 318 8.20 -12.44 -4.45
C GLN A 318 9.41 -11.62 -3.96
N ARG A 319 9.31 -10.29 -3.87
CA ARG A 319 10.39 -9.44 -3.35
C ARG A 319 10.72 -9.74 -1.89
N ILE A 320 9.71 -10.02 -1.07
CA ILE A 320 9.95 -10.42 0.33
C ILE A 320 10.64 -11.79 0.36
N LEU A 321 10.23 -12.75 -0.48
CA LEU A 321 10.90 -14.04 -0.60
C LEU A 321 12.37 -13.91 -0.98
N LEU A 322 12.69 -13.04 -1.95
CA LEU A 322 14.08 -12.75 -2.35
C LEU A 322 14.88 -12.19 -1.16
N ALA A 323 14.33 -11.23 -0.43
CA ALA A 323 15.02 -10.62 0.71
C ALA A 323 15.21 -11.60 1.89
N VAL A 324 14.25 -12.49 2.14
CA VAL A 324 14.41 -13.60 3.12
C VAL A 324 15.50 -14.57 2.66
N SER A 325 15.52 -14.93 1.37
CA SER A 325 16.54 -15.82 0.81
C SER A 325 17.94 -15.22 0.87
N GLU A 326 18.09 -13.91 0.61
CA GLU A 326 19.37 -13.20 0.73
C GLU A 326 19.91 -13.24 2.17
N PHE A 327 19.03 -13.08 3.17
CA PHE A 327 19.41 -13.21 4.58
C PHE A 327 19.92 -14.63 4.89
N ASN A 328 19.22 -15.65 4.40
CA ASN A 328 19.57 -17.05 4.61
C ASN A 328 20.76 -17.54 3.78
N SER A 329 21.21 -16.80 2.75
CA SER A 329 22.32 -17.21 1.86
C SER A 329 23.69 -17.26 2.56
N SER A 330 23.74 -16.89 3.85
CA SER A 330 24.84 -17.23 4.75
C SER A 330 24.86 -18.72 5.16
N GLY A 331 23.83 -19.51 4.81
CA GLY A 331 23.71 -20.96 4.99
C GLY A 331 22.92 -21.64 3.84
N THR A 332 23.64 -22.30 2.94
CA THR A 332 23.22 -23.35 1.97
C THR A 332 21.72 -23.72 1.86
N SER A 333 20.90 -22.89 1.19
CA SER A 333 19.52 -23.28 0.80
C SER A 333 18.95 -22.46 -0.37
N SER A 334 19.62 -22.45 -1.53
CA SER A 334 19.29 -21.60 -2.69
C SER A 334 17.93 -21.87 -3.39
N ASN A 335 17.14 -22.86 -2.94
CA ASN A 335 15.88 -23.29 -3.57
C ASN A 335 14.71 -23.47 -2.58
N MET A 336 14.78 -22.82 -1.41
CA MET A 336 13.76 -22.92 -0.38
C MET A 336 12.99 -21.62 -0.19
N ILE A 337 11.70 -21.73 0.08
CA ILE A 337 10.80 -20.60 0.32
C ILE A 337 9.99 -20.83 1.60
N PRO A 338 9.80 -19.80 2.45
CA PRO A 338 8.90 -19.90 3.60
C PRO A 338 7.49 -20.35 3.21
N HIS A 339 6.87 -21.23 4.00
CA HIS A 339 5.47 -21.64 3.83
C HIS A 339 4.50 -20.46 3.87
N GLN A 340 4.82 -19.49 4.74
CA GLN A 340 4.04 -18.29 4.99
C GLN A 340 4.99 -17.14 5.33
N LEU A 341 4.60 -15.92 4.97
CA LEU A 341 5.24 -14.70 5.47
C LEU A 341 4.40 -14.14 6.60
N ILE A 342 4.99 -14.06 7.79
CA ILE A 342 4.35 -13.48 8.97
C ILE A 342 4.81 -12.03 9.07
N LYS A 343 3.88 -11.11 8.85
CA LYS A 343 4.12 -9.67 8.90
C LYS A 343 3.68 -9.10 10.25
N PHE A 344 4.45 -8.19 10.81
CA PHE A 344 4.15 -7.47 12.05
C PHE A 344 4.49 -5.99 11.94
#